data_AF-A0A3M1PF76-F1
#
_entry.id   AF-A0A3M1PF76-F1
#
_cell.length_a   1.000
_cell.length_b   1.000
_cell.length_c   1.000
_cell.angle_alpha   90.00
_cell.angle_beta   90.00
_cell.angle_gamma   90.00
#
_symmetry.space_group_name_H-M   'P 1'
#
loop_
_entity.id
_entity.type
_entity.pdbx_description
1 polymer ?
#
loop_
_entity_poly.entity_id
_entity_poly.type
_entity_poly.pdbx_seq_one_letter_code
_entity_poly.pdbx_strand_id
1 'polypeptide(L)'
;MSTKNLIFSVLLIFVPISLLSHYVFHWSELVQFGLACLAILPLAAWMGTATEELAVVVGPSLGGLLNATFGNAAELIIAIAALRSGLVDVVKASLTGSVIGNLLLVMGLSMLLGGLRYKEQS
;
A
#
# COMPACT_ATOMS: atom_id res chain seq x y z
N MET A 1 9.03 -6.46 -20.04
CA MET A 1 8.57 -6.32 -18.65
C MET A 1 7.70 -5.07 -18.58
N SER A 2 6.46 -5.14 -18.10
CA SER A 2 5.60 -3.94 -17.95
C SER A 2 6.31 -2.90 -17.08
N THR A 3 6.25 -1.62 -17.42
CA THR A 3 6.88 -0.52 -16.67
C THR A 3 6.49 -0.54 -15.18
N LYS A 4 5.25 -0.97 -14.87
CA LYS A 4 4.75 -1.19 -13.50
C LYS A 4 5.62 -2.20 -12.73
N ASN A 5 5.96 -3.32 -13.38
CA ASN A 5 6.76 -4.37 -12.75
C ASN A 5 8.20 -3.90 -12.53
N LEU A 6 8.76 -3.11 -13.46
CA LEU A 6 10.10 -2.55 -13.30
C LEU A 6 10.19 -1.62 -12.09
N ILE A 7 9.22 -0.71 -11.94
CA ILE A 7 9.16 0.23 -10.81
C ILE A 7 9.10 -0.52 -9.48
N PHE A 8 8.17 -1.48 -9.35
CA PHE A 8 8.05 -2.24 -8.11
C PHE A 8 9.28 -3.10 -7.82
N SER A 9 9.88 -3.73 -8.84
CA SER A 9 11.12 -4.50 -8.66
C SER A 9 12.28 -3.64 -8.17
N VAL A 10 12.42 -2.40 -8.67
CA VAL A 10 13.43 -1.47 -8.17
C VAL A 10 13.16 -1.10 -6.71
N LEU A 11 11.91 -0.84 -6.35
CA LEU A 11 11.56 -0.47 -4.96
C LEU A 11 11.82 -1.59 -3.94
N LEU A 12 11.88 -2.86 -4.36
CA LEU A 12 12.19 -3.97 -3.44
C LEU A 12 13.57 -3.85 -2.82
N ILE A 13 14.51 -3.12 -3.43
CA ILE A 13 15.83 -2.87 -2.83
C ILE A 13 15.71 -2.14 -1.49
N PHE A 14 14.64 -1.36 -1.28
CA PHE A 14 14.40 -0.65 -0.02
C PHE A 14 14.06 -1.60 1.13
N VAL A 15 13.62 -2.84 0.86
CA VAL A 15 13.36 -3.84 1.92
C VAL A 15 14.64 -4.20 2.67
N PRO A 16 15.70 -4.76 2.03
CA PRO A 16 16.94 -5.05 2.74
C PRO A 16 17.63 -3.78 3.24
N ILE A 17 17.55 -2.66 2.52
CA ILE A 17 18.15 -1.39 2.98
C ILE A 17 17.47 -0.90 4.27
N SER A 18 16.14 -0.95 4.36
CA SER A 18 15.40 -0.57 5.55
C SER A 18 15.81 -1.45 6.74
N LEU A 19 15.91 -2.76 6.56
CA LEU A 19 16.34 -3.69 7.60
C LEU A 19 17.78 -3.43 8.06
N LEU A 20 18.71 -3.27 7.11
CA LEU A 20 20.11 -2.97 7.41
C LEU A 20 20.25 -1.62 8.13
N SER A 21 19.48 -0.60 7.72
CA SER A 21 19.50 0.72 8.34
C SER A 21 19.11 0.68 9.82
N HIS A 22 18.20 -0.23 10.20
CA HIS A 22 17.72 -0.40 11.56
C HIS A 22 18.63 -1.30 12.41
N TYR A 23 18.99 -2.48 11.89
CA TYR A 23 19.67 -3.53 12.68
C TYR A 23 21.20 -3.45 12.66
N VAL A 24 21.80 -2.87 11.62
CA VAL A 24 23.27 -2.88 11.44
C VAL A 24 23.84 -1.48 11.57
N PHE A 25 23.29 -0.52 10.82
CA PHE A 25 23.88 0.80 10.71
C PHE A 25 23.29 1.84 11.67
N HIS A 26 22.14 1.55 12.28
CA HIS A 26 21.43 2.43 13.22
C HIS A 26 21.33 3.88 12.74
N TRP A 27 20.87 4.07 11.49
CA TRP A 27 20.69 5.41 10.90
C TRP A 27 19.62 6.22 11.64
N SER A 28 19.53 7.53 11.37
CA SER A 28 18.51 8.39 12.01
C SER A 28 17.09 7.89 11.75
N GLU A 29 16.20 8.05 12.74
CA GLU A 29 14.80 7.58 12.69
C GLU A 29 14.04 8.08 11.45
N LEU A 30 14.24 9.34 11.04
CA LEU A 30 13.60 9.91 9.85
C LEU A 30 13.98 9.16 8.57
N VAL A 31 15.25 8.76 8.45
CA VAL A 31 15.75 7.99 7.31
C VAL A 31 15.18 6.57 7.34
N GLN A 32 15.19 5.93 8.50
CA GLN A 32 14.59 4.58 8.65
C GLN A 32 13.10 4.59 8.29
N PHE A 33 12.36 5.61 8.73
CA PHE A 33 10.95 5.79 8.39
C PHE A 33 10.74 5.94 6.88
N GLY A 34 11.51 6.82 6.22
CA GLY A 34 11.43 7.01 4.77
C GLY A 34 11.74 5.72 3.98
N LEU A 35 12.77 4.98 4.40
CA LEU A 35 13.13 3.69 3.79
C LEU A 35 12.03 2.64 3.97
N ALA A 36 11.43 2.56 5.17
CA ALA A 36 10.32 1.66 5.44
C ALA A 36 9.09 1.99 4.60
N CYS A 37 8.74 3.28 4.44
CA CYS A 37 7.65 3.70 3.56
C CYS A 37 7.88 3.25 2.11
N LEU A 38 9.10 3.44 1.58
CA LEU A 38 9.43 2.99 0.22
C LEU A 38 9.42 1.47 0.08
N ALA A 39 9.88 0.74 1.10
CA ALA A 39 9.88 -0.71 1.12
C ALA A 39 8.45 -1.31 1.11
N ILE A 40 7.49 -0.64 1.77
CA ILE A 40 6.10 -1.12 1.86
C ILE A 40 5.36 -1.00 0.53
N LEU A 41 5.65 0.01 -0.30
CA LEU A 41 4.97 0.24 -1.59
C LEU A 41 4.90 -1.00 -2.50
N PRO A 42 6.03 -1.66 -2.87
CA PRO A 42 5.99 -2.85 -3.71
C PRO A 42 5.36 -4.06 -3.01
N LEU A 43 5.55 -4.18 -1.69
CA LEU A 43 4.99 -5.29 -0.91
C LEU A 43 3.46 -5.23 -0.87
N ALA A 44 2.90 -4.03 -0.67
CA ALA A 44 1.46 -3.80 -0.68
C ALA A 44 0.87 -4.08 -2.08
N ALA A 45 1.54 -3.62 -3.14
CA ALA A 45 1.10 -3.89 -4.51
C ALA A 45 1.09 -5.39 -4.83
N TRP A 46 2.13 -6.13 -4.44
CA TRP A 46 2.22 -7.58 -4.64
C TRP A 46 1.19 -8.34 -3.83
N MET A 47 0.94 -7.94 -2.58
CA MET A 47 -0.09 -8.54 -1.75
C MET A 47 -1.49 -8.33 -2.35
N GLY A 48 -1.78 -7.14 -2.88
CA GLY A 48 -3.04 -6.86 -3.59
C GLY A 48 -3.22 -7.77 -4.80
N THR A 49 -2.23 -7.84 -5.69
CA THR A 49 -2.28 -8.74 -6.85
C THR A 49 -2.40 -10.21 -6.45
N ALA A 50 -1.65 -10.67 -5.45
CA ALA A 50 -1.78 -12.04 -4.96
C ALA A 50 -3.19 -12.32 -4.40
N THR A 51 -3.81 -11.34 -3.74
CA THR A 51 -5.17 -11.45 -3.21
C THR A 51 -6.20 -11.53 -4.33
N GLU A 52 -6.06 -10.72 -5.38
CA GLU A 52 -6.92 -10.77 -6.56
C GLU A 52 -6.85 -12.13 -7.25
N GLU A 53 -5.65 -12.66 -7.48
CA GLU A 53 -5.45 -13.97 -8.09
C GLU A 53 -6.04 -15.10 -7.23
N LEU A 54 -5.88 -15.04 -5.90
CA LEU A 54 -6.49 -16.00 -4.98
C LEU A 54 -8.02 -15.90 -4.99
N ALA A 55 -8.57 -14.67 -5.03
CA ALA A 55 -10.01 -14.42 -5.02
C ALA A 55 -10.71 -15.05 -6.24
N VAL A 56 -10.05 -15.09 -7.39
CA VAL A 56 -10.55 -15.75 -8.61
C VAL A 56 -10.72 -17.26 -8.40
N VAL A 57 -9.82 -17.90 -7.64
CA VAL A 57 -9.82 -19.36 -7.44
C VAL A 57 -10.83 -19.81 -6.38
N VAL A 58 -11.01 -19.04 -5.30
CA VAL A 58 -11.87 -19.44 -4.16
C VAL A 58 -13.36 -19.14 -4.36
N GLY A 59 -13.71 -18.48 -5.46
CA GLY A 59 -15.09 -18.12 -5.82
C GLY A 59 -15.58 -16.81 -5.18
N PRO A 60 -16.71 -16.24 -5.66
CA PRO A 60 -17.07 -14.83 -5.43
C PRO A 60 -17.22 -14.44 -3.95
N SER A 61 -17.87 -15.26 -3.14
CA SER A 61 -18.14 -14.93 -1.73
C SER A 61 -16.86 -14.92 -0.89
N LEU A 62 -16.05 -15.97 -0.99
CA LEU A 62 -14.77 -16.05 -0.26
C LEU A 62 -13.74 -15.10 -0.86
N GLY A 63 -13.73 -14.90 -2.17
CA GLY A 63 -12.86 -13.96 -2.86
C GLY A 63 -13.15 -12.51 -2.45
N GLY A 64 -14.42 -12.14 -2.30
CA GLY A 64 -14.81 -10.85 -1.77
C GLY A 64 -14.30 -10.62 -0.34
N LEU A 65 -14.40 -11.64 0.53
CA LEU A 65 -13.87 -11.58 1.89
C LEU A 65 -12.33 -11.45 1.90
N LEU A 66 -11.63 -12.21 1.06
CA LEU A 66 -10.18 -12.13 0.92
C LEU A 66 -9.75 -10.74 0.44
N ASN A 67 -10.44 -10.18 -0.57
CA ASN A 67 -10.10 -8.86 -1.07
C ASN A 67 -10.35 -7.76 -0.03
N ALA A 68 -11.48 -7.82 0.70
CA ALA A 68 -11.77 -6.85 1.75
C ALA A 68 -10.72 -6.85 2.88
N THR A 69 -10.15 -8.03 3.18
CA THR A 69 -9.17 -8.22 4.26
C THR A 69 -7.73 -8.02 3.78
N PHE A 70 -7.26 -8.84 2.84
CA PHE A 70 -5.88 -8.83 2.34
C PHE A 70 -5.61 -7.74 1.31
N GLY A 71 -6.62 -7.25 0.59
CA GLY A 71 -6.48 -6.08 -0.28
C GLY A 71 -6.12 -4.81 0.49
N ASN A 72 -6.49 -4.73 1.77
CA ASN A 72 -6.12 -3.65 2.70
C ASN A 72 -5.16 -4.10 3.81
N ALA A 73 -4.53 -5.28 3.70
CA ALA A 73 -3.77 -5.85 4.81
C ALA A 73 -2.57 -4.98 5.21
N ALA A 74 -1.97 -4.21 4.30
CA ALA A 74 -0.83 -3.35 4.62
C ALA A 74 -1.26 -2.25 5.59
N GLU A 75 -2.40 -1.62 5.33
CA GLU A 75 -3.01 -0.63 6.21
C GLU A 75 -3.37 -1.25 7.57
N LEU A 76 -4.01 -2.43 7.56
CA LEU A 76 -4.42 -3.12 8.79
C LEU A 76 -3.21 -3.52 9.66
N ILE A 77 -2.15 -4.05 9.07
CA ILE A 77 -0.92 -4.44 9.78
C ILE A 77 -0.28 -3.22 10.45
N ILE A 78 -0.14 -2.10 9.72
CA ILE A 78 0.44 -0.86 10.24
C ILE A 78 -0.44 -0.28 11.36
N ALA A 79 -1.76 -0.25 11.16
CA ALA A 79 -2.70 0.21 12.16
C ALA A 79 -2.63 -0.63 13.46
N ILE A 80 -2.58 -1.95 13.35
CA ILE A 80 -2.45 -2.84 14.52
C ILE A 80 -1.11 -2.62 15.22
N ALA A 81 0.00 -2.48 14.49
CA ALA A 81 1.32 -2.22 15.07
C ALA A 81 1.37 -0.87 15.81
N ALA A 82 0.77 0.17 15.22
CA ALA A 82 0.65 1.49 15.82
C ALA A 82 -0.26 1.46 17.07
N LEU A 83 -1.40 0.77 17.03
CA LEU A 83 -2.28 0.59 18.19
C LEU A 83 -1.58 -0.12 19.34
N ARG A 84 -0.81 -1.17 19.06
CA ARG A 84 0.00 -1.87 20.08
C ARG A 84 1.05 -0.97 20.73
N SER A 85 1.48 0.07 20.02
CA SER A 85 2.40 1.09 20.51
C SER A 85 1.71 2.29 21.17
N GLY A 86 0.38 2.23 21.35
CA GLY A 86 -0.42 3.31 21.96
C GLY A 86 -0.68 4.51 21.04
N LEU A 87 -0.34 4.41 19.74
CA LEU A 87 -0.45 5.51 18.77
C LEU A 87 -1.86 5.62 18.18
N VAL A 88 -2.86 5.81 19.05
CA VAL A 88 -4.28 5.83 18.66
C VAL A 88 -4.59 6.95 17.67
N ASP A 89 -4.01 8.13 17.85
CA ASP A 89 -4.27 9.27 16.97
C ASP A 89 -3.66 9.08 15.57
N VAL A 90 -2.53 8.38 15.48
CA VAL A 90 -1.92 8.00 14.19
C VAL A 90 -2.85 7.05 13.43
N VAL A 91 -3.47 6.10 14.14
CA VAL A 91 -4.38 5.13 13.55
C VAL A 91 -5.67 5.80 13.06
N LYS A 92 -6.23 6.72 13.86
CA LYS A 92 -7.38 7.51 13.43
C LYS A 92 -7.04 8.34 12.19
N ALA A 93 -5.90 9.02 12.22
CA ALA A 93 -5.42 9.83 11.10
C ALA A 93 -5.18 8.99 9.84
N SER A 94 -4.59 7.79 9.97
CA SER A 94 -4.35 6.91 8.83
C SER A 94 -5.64 6.41 8.19
N LEU A 95 -6.63 6.00 9.00
CA LEU A 95 -7.95 5.56 8.51
C LEU A 95 -8.69 6.70 7.82
N THR A 96 -8.72 7.90 8.42
CA THR A 96 -9.29 9.09 7.78
C THR A 96 -8.56 9.43 6.48
N GLY A 97 -7.24 9.36 6.49
CA GLY A 97 -6.39 9.58 5.33
C GLY A 97 -6.64 8.58 4.20
N SER A 98 -6.88 7.30 4.51
CA SER A 98 -7.20 6.25 3.53
C SER A 98 -8.54 6.52 2.83
N VAL A 99 -9.57 6.92 3.59
CA VAL A 99 -10.87 7.31 3.04
C VAL A 99 -10.73 8.53 2.11
N ILE A 100 -10.06 9.59 2.58
CA ILE A 100 -9.81 10.80 1.78
C ILE A 100 -8.97 10.47 0.55
N GLY A 101 -7.94 9.63 0.70
CA GLY A 101 -7.04 9.22 -0.36
C GLY A 101 -7.76 8.49 -1.47
N ASN A 102 -8.61 7.53 -1.15
CA ASN A 102 -9.36 6.77 -2.17
C ASN A 102 -10.43 7.63 -2.83
N LEU A 103 -11.21 8.38 -2.04
CA LEU A 103 -12.35 9.13 -2.56
C LEU A 103 -11.97 10.40 -3.30
N LEU A 104 -10.89 11.08 -2.90
CA LEU A 104 -10.51 12.37 -3.52
C LEU A 104 -9.25 12.25 -4.36
N LEU A 105 -8.16 11.70 -3.80
CA LEU A 105 -6.87 11.69 -4.50
C LEU A 105 -6.86 10.68 -5.64
N VAL A 106 -7.13 9.41 -5.37
CA VAL A 106 -7.10 8.33 -6.37
C VAL A 106 -8.19 8.54 -7.42
N MET A 107 -9.43 8.79 -6.97
CA MET A 107 -10.53 9.11 -7.88
C MET A 107 -10.24 10.35 -8.72
N GLY A 108 -9.79 11.45 -8.10
CA GLY A 108 -9.48 12.70 -8.81
C GLY A 108 -8.36 12.54 -9.83
N LEU A 109 -7.28 11.83 -9.48
CA LEU A 109 -6.20 11.50 -10.42
C LEU A 109 -6.69 10.60 -11.56
N SER A 110 -7.56 9.64 -11.27
CA SER A 110 -8.12 8.75 -12.28
C SER A 110 -8.98 9.51 -13.30
N MET A 111 -9.84 10.41 -12.81
CA MET A 111 -10.64 11.32 -13.64
C MET A 111 -9.76 12.28 -14.44
N LEU A 112 -8.73 12.87 -13.83
CA LEU A 112 -7.81 13.78 -14.50
C LEU A 112 -7.07 13.07 -15.64
N LEU A 113 -6.40 11.95 -15.36
CA LEU A 113 -5.61 11.22 -16.34
C LEU A 113 -6.47 10.59 -17.44
N GLY A 114 -7.66 10.08 -17.09
CA GLY A 114 -8.63 9.60 -18.06
C GLY A 114 -9.18 10.72 -18.95
N GLY A 115 -9.48 11.88 -18.34
CA GLY A 115 -9.98 13.09 -18.99
C GLY A 115 -9.00 13.74 -19.99
N LEU A 116 -7.70 13.48 -19.85
CA LEU A 116 -6.70 13.94 -20.84
C LEU A 116 -6.90 13.30 -22.22
N ARG A 117 -7.52 12.11 -22.27
CA ARG A 117 -7.77 11.38 -23.52
C ARG A 117 -9.23 11.36 -23.94
N TYR A 118 -10.16 11.32 -22.99
CA TYR A 118 -11.59 11.18 -23.24
C TYR A 118 -12.35 12.38 -22.66
N LYS A 119 -13.37 12.88 -23.38
CA LYS A 119 -14.20 13.99 -22.90
C LYS A 119 -15.07 13.59 -21.69
N GLU A 120 -15.51 12.33 -21.66
CA GLU A 120 -16.30 11.74 -20.59
C GLU A 120 -15.96 10.25 -20.45
N GLN A 121 -16.15 9.70 -19.25
CA GLN A 121 -15.92 8.29 -18.93
C GLN A 121 -17.12 7.81 -18.08
N SER A 122 -18.05 7.09 -18.71
CA SER A 122 -19.28 6.57 -18.10
C SER A 122 -19.12 5.14 -17.59
#